data_AF-A0A6C0JHC0-F1
#
_entry.id   AF-A0A6C0JHC0-F1
#
_cell.length_a   1.000
_cell.length_b   1.000
_cell.length_c   1.000
_cell.angle_alpha   90.00
_cell.angle_beta   90.00
_cell.angle_gamma   90.00
#
_symmetry.space_group_name_H-M   'P 1'
#
loop_
_entity.id
_entity.type
_entity.pdbx_description
1 polymer ?
#
loop_
_entity_poly.entity_id
_entity_poly.type
_entity_poly.pdbx_seq_one_letter_code
_entity_poly.pdbx_strand_id
1 'polypeptide(L)'
;MGNSSSNPIQNLIDQYNRLSAYRAQLQEQLNSLNVTYGYLNSDNSAIINQYNRTMAEYSREIGGKQGQLKTLKKKYEDESNNNKQLGNMNNAGNKVLSSAWSHRGDLAMGTAALQIESNLYKTNLFNNIQTQNYVLDNEYNHIQDGFLKYEHKSAFQSVAISSLTTLNTILYYTFYILLLVYIYLLFFNPSNMTIYFKLFLILLLAAFPFFIGRVEKTVYFVWTYIYAFLTGSRVNNLTESQRAVIEQTTDLRVSGPDTLVLHQ
;
A
#
# COMPACT_ATOMS: atom_id res chain seq x y z
N MET A 1 -65.56 -33.22 36.59
CA MET A 1 -64.73 -32.02 36.85
C MET A 1 -63.82 -32.33 38.02
N GLY A 2 -62.67 -32.94 37.76
CA GLY A 2 -61.69 -33.27 38.81
C GLY A 2 -60.80 -32.06 39.06
N ASN A 3 -61.12 -31.31 40.11
CA ASN A 3 -60.28 -30.20 40.56
C ASN A 3 -59.10 -30.82 41.31
N SER A 4 -58.04 -31.19 40.58
CA SER A 4 -56.79 -31.64 41.17
C SER A 4 -56.15 -30.44 41.86
N SER A 5 -56.37 -30.30 43.18
CA SER A 5 -55.59 -29.37 43.98
C SER A 5 -54.13 -29.81 43.88
N SER A 6 -53.34 -29.03 43.13
CA SER A 6 -51.92 -29.30 42.96
C SER A 6 -51.30 -29.31 44.36
N ASN A 7 -50.76 -30.47 44.77
CA ASN A 7 -50.11 -30.62 46.06
C ASN A 7 -49.01 -29.55 46.18
N PRO A 8 -49.06 -28.65 47.17
CA PRO A 8 -48.09 -27.57 47.33
C PRO A 8 -46.64 -28.05 47.35
N ILE A 9 -46.41 -29.27 47.86
CA ILE A 9 -45.10 -29.92 47.91
C ILE A 9 -44.59 -30.22 46.49
N GLN A 10 -45.46 -30.69 45.59
CA GLN A 10 -45.08 -30.98 44.21
C GLN A 10 -44.67 -29.72 43.45
N ASN A 11 -45.38 -28.61 43.68
CA ASN A 11 -45.04 -27.32 43.08
C ASN A 11 -43.66 -26.81 43.57
N LEU A 12 -43.36 -26.99 44.87
CA LEU A 12 -42.03 -26.65 45.41
C LEU A 12 -40.91 -27.53 44.81
N ILE A 13 -41.16 -28.83 44.61
CA ILE A 13 -40.22 -29.74 43.95
C ILE A 13 -39.96 -29.30 42.51
N ASP A 14 -41.01 -28.96 41.76
CA ASP A 14 -40.88 -28.52 40.38
C ASP A 14 -40.13 -27.18 40.27
N GLN A 15 -40.39 -26.24 41.19
CA GLN A 15 -39.64 -24.98 41.29
C GLN A 15 -38.16 -25.21 41.61
N TYR A 16 -37.86 -26.09 42.56
CA TYR A 16 -36.48 -26.46 42.90
C TYR A 16 -35.75 -27.07 41.70
N ASN A 17 -36.39 -28.00 40.98
CA ASN A 17 -35.81 -28.63 39.80
C ASN A 17 -35.54 -27.63 38.69
N ARG A 18 -36.45 -26.67 38.45
CA ARG A 18 -36.23 -25.57 37.50
C ARG A 18 -35.06 -24.68 37.90
N LEU A 19 -34.96 -24.33 39.18
CA LEU A 19 -33.87 -23.51 39.68
C LEU A 19 -32.52 -24.22 39.58
N SER A 20 -32.48 -25.52 39.86
CA SER A 20 -31.30 -26.38 39.70
C SER A 20 -30.85 -26.45 38.24
N ALA A 21 -31.78 -26.68 37.31
CA ALA A 21 -31.50 -26.68 35.87
C ALA A 21 -30.98 -25.32 35.39
N TYR A 22 -31.59 -24.22 35.84
CA TYR A 22 -31.16 -22.87 35.51
C TYR A 22 -29.74 -22.58 36.04
N ARG A 23 -29.41 -23.03 37.26
CA ARG A 23 -28.06 -22.91 37.82
C ARG A 23 -27.02 -23.67 36.99
N ALA A 24 -27.37 -24.87 36.50
CA ALA A 24 -26.49 -25.64 35.63
C ALA A 24 -26.23 -24.92 34.28
N GLN A 25 -27.28 -24.36 33.67
CA GLN A 25 -27.15 -23.56 32.44
C GLN A 25 -26.26 -22.33 32.63
N LEU A 26 -26.44 -21.60 33.74
CA LEU A 26 -25.57 -20.46 34.07
C LEU A 26 -24.11 -20.88 34.24
N GLN A 27 -23.85 -22.03 34.87
CA GLN A 27 -22.49 -22.55 35.03
C GLN A 27 -21.84 -22.89 33.68
N GLU A 28 -22.60 -23.48 32.76
CA GLU A 28 -22.13 -23.79 31.41
C GLU A 28 -21.82 -22.52 30.60
N GLN A 29 -22.69 -21.52 30.68
CA GLN A 29 -22.45 -20.20 30.08
C GLN A 29 -21.19 -19.52 30.65
N LEU A 30 -20.95 -19.65 31.96
CA LEU A 30 -19.77 -19.08 32.61
C LEU A 30 -18.49 -19.80 32.15
N ASN A 31 -18.55 -21.11 31.97
CA ASN A 31 -17.43 -21.89 31.44
C ASN A 31 -17.12 -21.54 29.98
N SER A 32 -18.14 -21.39 29.12
CA SER A 32 -17.93 -21.00 27.71
C SER A 32 -17.40 -19.58 27.58
N LEU A 33 -17.83 -18.66 28.46
CA LEU A 33 -17.30 -17.31 28.53
C LEU A 33 -15.82 -17.31 28.94
N ASN A 34 -15.43 -18.11 29.93
CA ASN A 34 -14.03 -18.23 30.36
C ASN A 34 -13.13 -18.78 29.24
N VAL A 35 -13.62 -19.78 28.49
CA VAL A 35 -12.90 -20.31 27.32
C VAL A 35 -12.72 -19.24 26.24
N THR A 36 -13.79 -18.50 25.93
CA THR A 36 -13.76 -17.40 24.95
C THR A 36 -12.78 -16.32 25.38
N TYR A 37 -12.78 -15.94 26.66
CA TYR A 37 -11.82 -14.99 27.22
C TYR A 37 -10.38 -15.48 27.09
N GLY A 38 -10.14 -16.78 27.32
CA GLY A 38 -8.84 -17.42 27.11
C GLY A 38 -8.34 -17.28 25.67
N TYR A 39 -9.20 -17.56 24.67
CA TYR A 39 -8.86 -17.38 23.27
C TYR A 39 -8.57 -15.92 22.91
N LEU A 40 -9.42 -14.98 23.34
CA LEU A 40 -9.19 -13.55 23.12
C LEU A 40 -7.86 -13.09 23.70
N ASN A 41 -7.51 -13.54 24.90
CA ASN A 41 -6.25 -13.16 25.54
C ASN A 41 -5.03 -13.73 24.80
N SER A 42 -5.13 -14.97 24.30
CA SER A 42 -4.10 -15.60 23.47
C SER A 42 -3.91 -14.84 22.14
N ASP A 43 -5.00 -14.54 21.45
CA ASP A 43 -4.98 -13.82 20.17
C ASP A 43 -4.41 -12.40 20.35
N ASN A 44 -4.81 -11.71 21.43
CA ASN A 44 -4.28 -10.39 21.74
C ASN A 44 -2.76 -10.43 21.98
N SER A 45 -2.26 -11.46 22.68
CA SER A 45 -0.82 -11.67 22.87
C SER A 45 -0.10 -11.92 21.54
N ALA A 46 -0.69 -12.71 20.64
CA ALA A 46 -0.13 -12.97 19.31
C ALA A 46 -0.03 -11.69 18.46
N ILE A 47 -1.09 -10.87 18.47
CA ILE A 47 -1.13 -9.57 17.77
C ILE A 47 -0.04 -8.63 18.31
N ILE A 48 0.09 -8.51 19.63
CA ILE A 48 1.13 -7.68 20.26
C ILE A 48 2.53 -8.14 19.86
N ASN A 49 2.78 -9.45 19.86
CA ASN A 49 4.06 -10.01 19.47
C ASN A 49 4.38 -9.76 17.98
N GLN A 50 3.39 -9.90 17.11
CA GLN A 50 3.54 -9.60 15.69
C GLN A 50 3.86 -8.12 15.46
N TYR A 51 3.11 -7.21 16.10
CA TYR A 51 3.36 -5.78 16.04
C TYR A 51 4.79 -5.42 16.46
N ASN A 52 5.26 -5.98 17.59
CA ASN A 52 6.62 -5.73 18.08
C ASN A 52 7.70 -6.22 17.11
N ARG A 53 7.49 -7.35 16.44
CA ARG A 53 8.42 -7.86 15.42
C ARG A 53 8.51 -6.94 14.22
N THR A 54 7.36 -6.51 13.68
CA THR A 54 7.29 -5.59 12.55
C THR A 54 7.94 -4.23 12.89
N MET A 55 7.70 -3.70 14.10
CA MET A 55 8.36 -2.47 14.55
C MET A 55 9.88 -2.62 14.67
N ALA A 56 10.37 -3.77 15.13
CA ALA A 56 11.81 -4.04 15.20
C ALA A 56 12.46 -4.20 13.82
N GLU A 57 11.73 -4.69 12.82
CA GLU A 57 12.19 -4.74 11.43
C GLU A 57 12.29 -3.33 10.83
N TYR A 58 11.25 -2.50 10.97
CA TYR A 58 11.30 -1.12 10.50
C TYR A 58 12.41 -0.30 11.16
N SER A 59 12.60 -0.44 12.46
CA SER A 59 13.68 0.26 13.17
C SER A 59 15.07 -0.12 12.63
N ARG A 60 15.29 -1.41 12.32
CA ARG A 60 16.53 -1.88 11.68
C ARG A 60 16.73 -1.30 10.29
N GLU A 61 15.68 -1.27 9.47
CA GLU A 61 15.75 -0.71 8.12
C GLU A 61 16.05 0.80 8.14
N ILE A 62 15.38 1.56 9.01
CA ILE A 62 15.63 2.99 9.20
C ILE A 62 17.09 3.22 9.61
N GLY A 63 17.60 2.46 10.59
CA GLY A 63 19.00 2.54 11.02
C GLY A 63 19.98 2.26 9.87
N GLY A 64 19.69 1.24 9.05
CA GLY A 64 20.48 0.91 7.86
C GLY A 64 20.53 2.05 6.85
N LYS A 65 19.38 2.64 6.51
CA LYS A 65 19.27 3.77 5.57
C LYS A 65 19.94 5.03 6.11
N GLN A 66 19.84 5.32 7.42
CA GLN A 66 20.56 6.43 8.06
C GLN A 66 22.09 6.24 7.97
N GLY A 67 22.58 5.02 8.14
CA GLY A 67 23.98 4.68 7.94
C GLY A 67 24.44 4.93 6.50
N GLN A 68 23.65 4.51 5.52
CA GLN A 68 23.92 4.76 4.10
C GLN A 68 23.96 6.26 3.79
N LEU A 69 22.98 7.03 4.30
CA LEU A 69 22.93 8.49 4.12
C LEU A 69 24.17 9.18 4.69
N LYS A 70 24.63 8.77 5.88
CA LYS A 70 25.86 9.30 6.50
C LYS A 70 27.10 9.04 5.63
N THR A 71 27.22 7.82 5.10
CA THR A 71 28.32 7.46 4.18
C THR A 71 28.27 8.29 2.89
N LEU A 72 27.08 8.48 2.32
CA LEU A 72 26.91 9.27 1.10
C LEU A 72 27.27 10.75 1.33
N LYS A 73 26.84 11.34 2.45
CA LYS A 73 27.23 12.70 2.84
C LYS A 73 28.75 12.86 2.95
N LYS A 74 29.42 11.90 3.59
CA LYS A 74 30.89 11.93 3.71
C LYS A 74 31.57 11.89 2.33
N LYS A 75 31.13 11.00 1.44
CA LYS A 75 31.67 10.94 0.07
C LYS A 75 31.51 12.27 -0.67
N TYR A 76 30.35 12.92 -0.52
CA TYR A 76 30.12 14.24 -1.11
C TYR A 76 31.05 15.32 -0.54
N GLU A 77 31.29 15.32 0.77
CA GLU A 77 32.24 16.23 1.41
C GLU A 77 33.69 16.00 0.93
N ASP A 78 34.11 14.75 0.83
CA ASP A 78 35.43 14.37 0.32
C ASP A 78 35.61 14.84 -1.14
N GLU A 79 34.61 14.62 -2.00
CA GLU A 79 34.62 15.05 -3.41
C GLU A 79 34.66 16.59 -3.53
N SER A 80 33.89 17.29 -2.71
CA SER A 80 33.88 18.76 -2.64
C SER A 80 35.26 19.31 -2.25
N ASN A 81 35.94 18.67 -1.29
CA ASN A 81 37.28 19.05 -0.87
C ASN A 81 38.33 18.77 -1.95
N ASN A 82 38.24 17.63 -2.64
CA ASN A 82 39.09 17.32 -3.79
C ASN A 82 38.96 18.37 -4.90
N ASN A 83 37.72 18.79 -5.20
CA ASN A 83 37.47 19.85 -6.18
C ASN A 83 38.09 21.20 -5.78
N LYS A 84 38.06 21.57 -4.49
CA LYS A 84 38.75 22.77 -4.00
C LYS A 84 40.26 22.67 -4.15
N GLN A 85 40.85 21.50 -3.86
CA GLN A 85 42.29 21.26 -4.03
C GLN A 85 42.69 21.36 -5.51
N LEU A 86 41.92 20.76 -6.42
CA LEU A 86 42.11 20.89 -7.87
C LEU A 86 42.06 22.35 -8.33
N GLY A 87 41.12 23.15 -7.80
CA GLY A 87 41.07 24.59 -8.05
C GLY A 87 42.34 25.32 -7.61
N ASN A 88 42.85 25.02 -6.41
CA ASN A 88 44.08 25.60 -5.88
C ASN A 88 45.33 25.18 -6.68
N MET A 89 45.42 23.91 -7.07
CA MET A 89 46.49 23.39 -7.92
C MET A 89 46.48 24.06 -9.30
N ASN A 90 45.29 24.26 -9.89
CA ASN A 90 45.14 24.99 -11.14
C ASN A 90 45.65 26.44 -11.01
N ASN A 91 45.30 27.13 -9.92
CA ASN A 91 45.77 28.50 -9.67
C ASN A 91 47.30 28.56 -9.48
N ALA A 92 47.88 27.58 -8.78
CA ALA A 92 49.33 27.47 -8.60
C ALA A 92 50.04 27.16 -9.93
N GLY A 93 49.54 26.21 -10.72
CA GLY A 93 50.04 25.90 -12.05
C GLY A 93 49.95 27.10 -13.00
N ASN A 94 48.87 27.86 -12.94
CA ASN A 94 48.71 29.07 -13.76
C ASN A 94 49.71 30.17 -13.38
N LYS A 95 50.06 30.30 -12.08
CA LYS A 95 51.13 31.20 -11.60
C LYS A 95 52.53 30.76 -12.03
N VAL A 96 52.79 29.45 -12.03
CA VAL A 96 54.06 28.89 -12.50
C VAL A 96 54.20 29.01 -14.02
N LEU A 97 53.11 28.81 -14.77
CA LEU A 97 53.09 29.11 -16.19
C LEU A 97 53.34 30.59 -16.43
N SER A 98 52.60 31.51 -15.79
CA SER A 98 52.78 32.94 -16.05
C SER A 98 54.19 33.44 -15.72
N SER A 99 54.86 32.88 -14.70
CA SER A 99 56.27 33.19 -14.40
C SER A 99 57.26 32.55 -15.38
N ALA A 100 56.98 31.35 -15.90
CA ALA A 100 57.77 30.74 -16.97
C ALA A 100 57.59 31.47 -18.32
N TRP A 101 56.43 32.09 -18.55
CA TRP A 101 56.09 32.81 -19.76
C TRP A 101 56.70 34.21 -19.79
N SER A 102 56.87 34.88 -18.65
CA SER A 102 57.66 36.11 -18.58
C SER A 102 59.14 35.90 -18.92
N HIS A 103 59.62 34.64 -18.90
CA HIS A 103 60.96 34.24 -19.30
C HIS A 103 61.09 33.74 -20.76
N ARG A 104 59.99 33.52 -21.49
CA ARG A 104 59.99 33.01 -22.88
C ARG A 104 59.30 33.97 -23.84
N GLY A 105 59.92 35.11 -24.09
CA GLY A 105 59.49 36.06 -25.14
C GLY A 105 59.53 35.54 -26.59
N ASP A 106 59.91 34.28 -26.87
CA ASP A 106 60.38 33.89 -28.22
C ASP A 106 59.62 32.74 -28.96
N LEU A 107 58.52 32.15 -28.45
CA LEU A 107 57.84 31.01 -29.16
C LEU A 107 56.30 31.10 -29.09
N ALA A 108 55.70 31.91 -29.96
CA ALA A 108 54.32 32.38 -29.83
C ALA A 108 53.19 31.54 -30.49
N MET A 109 53.48 30.47 -31.26
CA MET A 109 52.43 29.75 -32.03
C MET A 109 51.98 28.40 -31.44
N GLY A 110 52.74 27.76 -30.55
CA GLY A 110 52.34 26.51 -29.89
C GLY A 110 51.43 26.69 -28.66
N THR A 111 51.35 27.91 -28.13
CA THR A 111 50.73 28.24 -26.84
C THR A 111 49.22 28.51 -26.92
N ALA A 112 48.73 29.03 -28.06
CA ALA A 112 47.30 29.31 -28.24
C ALA A 112 46.48 28.01 -28.39
N ALA A 113 46.99 27.01 -29.11
CA ALA A 113 46.32 25.73 -29.32
C ALA A 113 46.12 24.96 -27.99
N LEU A 114 47.15 24.90 -27.14
CA LEU A 114 47.07 24.24 -25.84
C LEU A 114 46.16 24.96 -24.82
N GLN A 115 46.09 26.30 -24.88
CA GLN A 115 45.14 27.07 -24.05
C GLN A 115 43.68 26.85 -24.50
N ILE A 116 43.44 26.80 -25.81
CA ILE A 116 42.10 26.54 -26.35
C ILE A 116 41.65 25.13 -25.96
N GLU A 117 42.52 24.12 -26.11
CA GLU A 117 42.22 22.73 -25.77
C GLU A 117 42.00 22.52 -24.26
N SER A 118 42.80 23.17 -23.41
CA SER A 118 42.61 23.18 -21.94
C SER A 118 41.31 23.85 -21.52
N ASN A 119 40.94 24.97 -22.16
CA ASN A 119 39.69 25.67 -21.86
C ASN A 119 38.47 24.86 -22.34
N LEU A 120 38.56 24.21 -23.50
CA LEU A 120 37.53 23.30 -23.99
C LEU A 120 37.32 22.11 -23.04
N TYR A 121 38.40 21.52 -22.53
CA TYR A 121 38.32 20.45 -21.54
C TYR A 121 37.66 20.92 -20.24
N LYS A 122 38.01 22.12 -19.75
CA LYS A 122 37.38 22.71 -18.55
C LYS A 122 35.90 22.99 -18.75
N THR A 123 35.52 23.55 -19.89
CA THR A 123 34.12 23.81 -20.23
C THR A 123 33.34 22.50 -20.31
N ASN A 124 33.90 21.46 -20.95
CA ASN A 124 33.26 20.15 -21.03
C ASN A 124 33.12 19.49 -19.65
N LEU A 125 34.15 19.58 -18.80
CA LEU A 125 34.09 19.03 -17.45
C LEU A 125 33.05 19.75 -16.59
N PHE A 126 33.01 21.08 -16.64
CA PHE A 126 32.01 21.88 -15.92
C PHE A 126 30.59 21.56 -16.38
N ASN A 127 30.38 21.47 -17.70
CA ASN A 127 29.09 21.11 -18.27
C ASN A 127 28.67 19.69 -17.83
N ASN A 128 29.59 18.72 -17.85
CA ASN A 128 29.32 17.36 -17.38
C ASN A 128 28.93 17.30 -15.90
N ILE A 129 29.59 18.09 -15.05
CA ILE A 129 29.25 18.19 -13.62
C ILE A 129 27.88 18.83 -13.42
N GLN A 130 27.55 19.87 -14.18
CA GLN A 130 26.21 20.47 -14.14
C GLN A 130 25.13 19.48 -14.59
N THR A 131 25.38 18.72 -15.66
CA THR A 131 24.46 17.66 -16.11
C THR A 131 24.28 16.58 -15.06
N GLN A 132 25.37 16.13 -14.40
CA GLN A 132 25.27 15.13 -13.33
C GLN A 132 24.49 15.65 -12.12
N ASN A 133 24.73 16.89 -11.70
CA ASN A 133 23.98 17.50 -10.60
C ASN A 133 22.50 17.66 -10.94
N TYR A 134 22.18 18.03 -12.19
CA TYR A 134 20.81 18.09 -12.65
C TYR A 134 20.13 16.71 -12.61
N VAL A 135 20.82 15.65 -13.06
CA VAL A 135 20.30 14.27 -13.00
C VAL A 135 20.10 13.83 -11.55
N LEU A 136 21.06 14.10 -10.65
CA LEU A 136 20.98 13.76 -9.23
C LEU A 136 19.84 14.48 -8.50
N ASP A 137 19.66 15.77 -8.77
CA ASP A 137 18.58 16.56 -8.18
C ASP A 137 17.22 16.07 -8.68
N ASN A 138 17.13 15.75 -9.97
CA ASN A 138 15.91 15.19 -10.55
C ASN A 138 15.59 13.80 -9.99
N GLU A 139 16.60 12.94 -9.80
CA GLU A 139 16.43 11.62 -9.19
C GLU A 139 16.05 11.72 -7.71
N TYR A 140 16.65 12.67 -6.97
CA TYR A 140 16.30 12.95 -5.58
C TYR A 140 14.84 13.38 -5.45
N ASN A 141 14.40 14.33 -6.29
CA ASN A 141 13.01 14.81 -6.31
C ASN A 141 12.06 13.69 -6.74
N HIS A 142 12.44 12.86 -7.71
CA HIS A 142 11.63 11.71 -8.14
C HIS A 142 11.46 10.66 -7.04
N ILE A 143 12.54 10.34 -6.32
CA ILE A 143 12.51 9.43 -5.18
C ILE A 143 11.64 10.01 -4.05
N GLN A 144 11.82 11.30 -3.72
CA GLN A 144 11.06 11.97 -2.67
C GLN A 144 9.56 12.04 -3.00
N ASP A 145 9.21 12.42 -4.22
CA ASP A 145 7.83 12.47 -4.69
C ASP A 145 7.22 11.07 -4.79
N GLY A 146 7.99 10.07 -5.22
CA GLY A 146 7.58 8.67 -5.22
C GLY A 146 7.18 8.22 -3.82
N PHE A 147 8.07 8.36 -2.83
CA PHE A 147 7.80 7.93 -1.46
C PHE A 147 6.58 8.65 -0.85
N LEU A 148 6.51 9.99 -0.97
CA LEU A 148 5.38 10.74 -0.42
C LEU A 148 4.06 10.40 -1.14
N LYS A 149 4.06 10.30 -2.47
CA LYS A 149 2.84 10.06 -3.25
C LYS A 149 2.31 8.64 -3.08
N TYR A 150 3.18 7.63 -3.01
CA TYR A 150 2.75 6.24 -2.81
C TYR A 150 2.34 5.97 -1.35
N GLU A 151 3.04 6.51 -0.36
CA GLU A 151 2.66 6.33 1.06
C GLU A 151 1.34 7.03 1.39
N HIS A 152 1.16 8.27 0.91
CA HIS A 152 -0.11 8.97 1.11
C HIS A 152 -1.25 8.29 0.34
N LYS A 153 -1.05 7.90 -0.92
CA LYS A 153 -2.09 7.22 -1.70
C LYS A 153 -2.47 5.87 -1.08
N SER A 154 -1.51 5.08 -0.62
CA SER A 154 -1.75 3.81 0.07
C SER A 154 -2.52 4.00 1.39
N ALA A 155 -2.13 5.00 2.19
CA ALA A 155 -2.84 5.33 3.41
C ALA A 155 -4.29 5.78 3.15
N PHE A 156 -4.51 6.64 2.15
CA PHE A 156 -5.86 7.08 1.75
C PHE A 156 -6.71 5.92 1.19
N GLN A 157 -6.12 5.07 0.36
CA GLN A 157 -6.79 3.88 -0.17
C GLN A 157 -7.14 2.89 0.94
N SER A 158 -6.24 2.67 1.91
CA SER A 158 -6.49 1.81 3.07
C SER A 158 -7.65 2.31 3.93
N VAL A 159 -7.72 3.61 4.20
CA VAL A 159 -8.84 4.22 4.94
C VAL A 159 -10.17 4.09 4.17
N ALA A 160 -10.15 4.32 2.85
CA ALA A 160 -11.32 4.16 2.00
C ALA A 160 -11.80 2.69 1.95
N ILE A 161 -10.87 1.74 1.81
CA ILE A 161 -11.15 0.29 1.81
C ILE A 161 -11.73 -0.13 3.17
N SER A 162 -11.17 0.36 4.27
CA SER A 162 -11.66 0.09 5.62
C SER A 162 -13.10 0.60 5.83
N SER A 163 -13.38 1.81 5.34
CA SER A 163 -14.72 2.41 5.39
C SER A 163 -15.74 1.63 4.56
N LEU A 164 -15.37 1.22 3.34
CA LEU A 164 -16.20 0.39 2.48
C LEU A 164 -16.43 -1.01 3.07
N THR A 165 -15.42 -1.59 3.72
CA THR A 165 -15.54 -2.89 4.39
C THR A 165 -16.49 -2.81 5.58
N THR A 166 -16.41 -1.72 6.35
CA THR A 166 -17.32 -1.47 7.48
C THR A 166 -18.76 -1.27 7.00
N LEU A 167 -18.94 -0.47 5.95
CA LEU A 167 -20.25 -0.25 5.34
C LEU A 167 -20.84 -1.55 4.78
N ASN A 168 -20.04 -2.35 4.08
CA ASN A 168 -20.44 -3.66 3.59
C ASN A 168 -20.87 -4.59 4.74
N THR A 169 -20.15 -4.57 5.86
CA THR A 169 -20.50 -5.36 7.05
C THR A 169 -21.83 -4.93 7.65
N ILE A 170 -22.09 -3.62 7.73
CA ILE A 170 -23.37 -3.06 8.20
C ILE A 170 -24.53 -3.46 7.26
N LEU A 171 -24.32 -3.35 5.95
CA LEU A 171 -25.29 -3.77 4.92
C LEU A 171 -25.59 -5.26 5.00
N TYR A 172 -24.57 -6.09 5.23
CA TYR A 172 -24.73 -7.54 5.41
C TYR A 172 -25.64 -7.85 6.60
N TYR A 173 -25.40 -7.27 7.78
CA TYR A 173 -26.29 -7.48 8.93
C TYR A 173 -27.69 -6.92 8.71
N THR A 174 -27.81 -5.74 8.11
CA THR A 174 -29.10 -5.12 7.77
C THR A 174 -29.92 -6.01 6.84
N PHE A 175 -29.29 -6.64 5.86
CA PHE A 175 -29.92 -7.58 4.96
C PHE A 175 -30.56 -8.76 5.69
N TYR A 176 -29.86 -9.39 6.66
CA TYR A 176 -30.42 -10.51 7.42
C TYR A 176 -31.57 -10.10 8.35
N ILE A 177 -31.52 -8.89 8.92
CA ILE A 177 -32.64 -8.34 9.69
C ILE A 177 -33.87 -8.17 8.79
N LEU A 178 -33.69 -7.58 7.60
CA LEU A 178 -34.78 -7.44 6.63
C LEU A 178 -35.30 -8.79 6.15
N LEU A 179 -34.43 -9.79 5.95
CA LEU A 179 -34.81 -11.15 5.60
C LEU A 179 -35.70 -11.77 6.68
N LEU A 180 -35.37 -11.62 7.96
CA LEU A 180 -36.19 -12.11 9.07
C LEU A 180 -37.56 -11.43 9.12
N VAL A 181 -37.60 -10.10 8.95
CA VAL A 181 -38.86 -9.35 8.85
C VAL A 181 -39.69 -9.83 7.66
N TYR A 182 -39.05 -10.08 6.52
CA TYR A 182 -39.72 -10.59 5.32
C TYR A 182 -40.29 -11.99 5.54
N ILE A 183 -39.53 -12.91 6.16
CA ILE A 183 -39.99 -14.25 6.54
C ILE A 183 -41.22 -14.13 7.45
N TYR A 184 -41.16 -13.28 8.48
CA TYR A 184 -42.27 -13.04 9.39
C TYR A 184 -43.53 -12.59 8.62
N LEU A 185 -43.40 -11.58 7.75
CA LEU A 185 -44.53 -11.10 6.93
C LEU A 185 -45.09 -12.19 6.01
N LEU A 186 -44.24 -13.04 5.44
CA LEU A 186 -44.66 -14.11 4.53
C LEU A 186 -45.51 -15.19 5.21
N PHE A 187 -45.25 -15.47 6.49
CA PHE A 187 -45.99 -16.47 7.27
C PHE A 187 -47.20 -15.90 8.01
N PHE A 188 -47.14 -14.66 8.49
CA PHE A 188 -48.23 -14.05 9.27
C PHE A 188 -49.27 -13.31 8.42
N ASN A 189 -48.95 -12.92 7.19
CA ASN A 189 -49.92 -12.32 6.29
C ASN A 189 -50.64 -13.44 5.51
N PRO A 190 -52.00 -13.47 5.49
CA PRO A 190 -52.76 -14.44 4.70
C PRO A 190 -52.58 -14.18 3.20
N SER A 191 -51.43 -14.59 2.66
CA SER A 191 -51.21 -14.65 1.22
C SER A 191 -51.70 -15.99 0.69
N ASN A 192 -52.33 -15.96 -0.49
CA ASN A 192 -52.82 -17.15 -1.21
C ASN A 192 -51.67 -18.01 -1.81
N MET A 193 -50.42 -17.79 -1.38
CA MET A 193 -49.27 -18.53 -1.88
C MET A 193 -49.14 -19.88 -1.18
N THR A 194 -48.83 -20.91 -1.96
CA THR A 194 -48.53 -22.25 -1.42
C THR A 194 -47.28 -22.22 -0.56
N ILE A 195 -47.24 -23.04 0.49
CA ILE A 195 -46.11 -23.08 1.43
C ILE A 195 -44.78 -23.41 0.74
N TYR A 196 -44.81 -24.21 -0.32
CA TYR A 196 -43.64 -24.54 -1.13
C TYR A 196 -43.08 -23.31 -1.86
N PHE A 197 -43.94 -22.44 -2.38
CA PHE A 197 -43.52 -21.22 -3.04
C PHE A 197 -42.91 -20.23 -2.03
N LYS A 198 -43.47 -20.16 -0.81
CA LYS A 198 -42.90 -19.36 0.29
C LYS A 198 -41.49 -19.82 0.65
N LEU A 199 -41.29 -21.13 0.82
CA LEU A 199 -39.97 -21.73 1.11
C LEU A 199 -38.98 -21.48 -0.03
N PHE A 200 -39.41 -21.60 -1.29
CA PHE A 200 -38.58 -21.31 -2.45
C PHE A 200 -38.08 -19.86 -2.47
N LEU A 201 -38.96 -18.89 -2.21
CA LEU A 201 -38.60 -17.47 -2.13
C LEU A 201 -37.58 -17.19 -1.02
N ILE A 202 -37.78 -17.79 0.16
CA ILE A 202 -36.85 -17.64 1.29
C ILE A 202 -35.48 -18.20 0.94
N LEU A 203 -35.44 -19.38 0.31
CA LEU A 203 -34.19 -20.02 -0.08
C LEU A 203 -33.47 -19.22 -1.18
N LEU A 204 -34.22 -18.66 -2.14
CA LEU A 204 -33.70 -17.77 -3.17
C LEU A 204 -33.08 -16.50 -2.56
N LEU A 205 -33.79 -15.82 -1.65
CA LEU A 205 -33.25 -14.63 -0.98
C LEU A 205 -32.07 -14.97 -0.06
N ALA A 206 -32.13 -16.08 0.68
CA ALA A 206 -31.02 -16.48 1.55
C ALA A 206 -29.74 -16.80 0.75
N ALA A 207 -29.89 -17.28 -0.48
CA ALA A 207 -28.77 -17.54 -1.38
C ALA A 207 -28.23 -16.28 -2.06
N PHE A 208 -29.01 -15.20 -2.12
CA PHE A 208 -28.65 -13.92 -2.74
C PHE A 208 -27.25 -13.37 -2.37
N PRO A 209 -26.84 -13.27 -1.08
CA PRO A 209 -25.53 -12.75 -0.70
C PRO A 209 -24.34 -13.54 -1.29
N PHE A 210 -24.52 -14.81 -1.63
CA PHE A 210 -23.47 -15.63 -2.24
C PHE A 210 -23.28 -15.33 -3.74
N PHE A 211 -24.34 -14.89 -4.42
CA PHE A 211 -24.32 -14.62 -5.86
C PHE A 211 -24.06 -13.16 -6.20
N ILE A 212 -24.49 -12.23 -5.34
CA ILE A 212 -24.43 -10.78 -5.63
C ILE A 212 -23.00 -10.30 -5.91
N GLY A 213 -21.99 -10.76 -5.16
CA GLY A 213 -20.60 -10.36 -5.39
C GLY A 213 -20.02 -10.86 -6.72
N ARG A 214 -20.55 -11.96 -7.28
CA ARG A 214 -20.17 -12.40 -8.63
C ARG A 214 -20.83 -11.53 -9.69
N VAL A 215 -22.12 -11.24 -9.52
CA VAL A 215 -22.88 -10.37 -10.42
C VAL A 215 -22.27 -8.97 -10.47
N GLU A 216 -21.91 -8.40 -9.31
CA GLU A 216 -21.27 -7.09 -9.21
C GLU A 216 -19.97 -7.03 -10.02
N LYS A 217 -19.09 -8.03 -9.90
CA LYS A 217 -17.85 -8.11 -10.69
C LYS A 217 -18.12 -8.18 -12.18
N THR A 218 -19.12 -8.95 -12.61
CA THR A 218 -19.50 -9.05 -14.02
C THR A 218 -20.03 -7.71 -14.53
N VAL A 219 -20.91 -7.06 -13.78
CA VAL A 219 -21.46 -5.74 -14.14
C VAL A 219 -20.36 -4.69 -14.21
N TYR A 220 -19.45 -4.66 -13.22
CA TYR A 220 -18.30 -3.76 -13.22
C TYR A 220 -17.41 -3.96 -14.44
N PHE A 221 -17.09 -5.21 -14.78
CA PHE A 221 -16.28 -5.54 -15.94
C PHE A 221 -16.95 -5.11 -17.25
N VAL A 222 -18.23 -5.43 -17.43
CA VAL A 222 -19.01 -5.06 -18.62
C VAL A 222 -19.11 -3.53 -18.73
N TRP A 223 -19.37 -2.84 -17.63
CA TRP A 223 -19.49 -1.38 -17.62
C TRP A 223 -18.17 -0.70 -17.94
N THR A 224 -17.06 -1.18 -17.38
CA THR A 224 -15.72 -0.64 -17.64
C THR A 224 -15.32 -0.89 -19.09
N TYR A 225 -15.68 -2.06 -19.64
CA TYR A 225 -15.48 -2.36 -21.06
C TYR A 225 -16.26 -1.41 -21.98
N ILE A 226 -17.55 -1.20 -21.71
CA ILE A 226 -18.40 -0.27 -22.47
C ILE A 226 -17.85 1.16 -22.36
N TYR A 227 -17.53 1.61 -21.16
CA TYR A 227 -17.02 2.95 -20.91
C TYR A 227 -15.69 3.20 -21.67
N ALA A 228 -14.78 2.24 -21.63
CA ALA A 228 -13.52 2.33 -22.35
C ALA A 228 -13.68 2.28 -23.88
N PHE A 229 -14.62 1.48 -24.37
CA PHE A 229 -14.99 1.47 -25.78
C PHE A 229 -15.51 2.85 -26.24
N LEU A 230 -16.38 3.49 -25.44
CA LEU A 230 -16.94 4.82 -25.75
C LEU A 230 -15.91 5.96 -25.65
N THR A 231 -14.95 5.85 -24.73
CA THR A 231 -13.95 6.91 -24.47
C THR A 231 -12.64 6.72 -25.26
N GLY A 232 -12.52 5.64 -26.05
CA GLY A 232 -11.30 5.31 -26.78
C GLY A 232 -10.08 5.01 -25.89
N SER A 233 -10.30 4.88 -24.57
CA SER A 233 -9.26 4.57 -23.60
C SER A 233 -9.03 3.06 -23.53
N ARG A 234 -7.78 2.59 -23.49
CA ARG A 234 -7.49 1.17 -23.31
C ARG A 234 -7.83 0.75 -21.87
N VAL A 235 -8.68 -0.27 -21.71
CA VAL A 235 -8.88 -0.92 -20.40
C VAL A 235 -7.59 -1.65 -20.02
N ASN A 236 -6.78 -1.05 -19.16
CA ASN A 236 -5.68 -1.78 -18.54
C ASN A 236 -6.24 -2.60 -17.37
N ASN A 237 -6.63 -3.85 -17.65
CA ASN A 237 -7.07 -4.85 -16.66
C ASN A 237 -5.92 -5.38 -15.77
N LEU A 238 -4.88 -4.58 -15.55
CA LEU A 238 -3.73 -4.96 -14.74
C LEU A 238 -4.06 -4.60 -13.29
N THR A 239 -3.98 -5.55 -12.37
CA THR A 239 -4.04 -5.25 -10.93
C THR A 239 -2.93 -4.24 -10.59
N GLU A 240 -3.09 -3.41 -9.56
CA GLU A 240 -2.06 -2.41 -9.20
C GLU A 240 -0.67 -3.04 -9.02
N SER A 241 -0.60 -4.30 -8.56
CA SER A 241 0.62 -5.10 -8.51
C SER A 241 1.24 -5.40 -9.88
N GLN A 242 0.43 -5.70 -10.89
CA GLN A 242 0.89 -5.93 -12.27
C GLN A 242 1.26 -4.62 -12.97
N ARG A 243 0.62 -3.51 -12.61
CA ARG A 243 0.94 -2.17 -13.13
C ARG A 243 2.28 -1.66 -12.60
N ALA A 244 2.57 -1.87 -11.31
CA ALA A 244 3.86 -1.52 -10.69
C ALA A 244 5.04 -2.30 -11.30
N VAL A 245 4.84 -3.58 -11.63
CA VAL A 245 5.86 -4.41 -12.30
C VAL A 245 6.09 -3.98 -13.75
N ILE A 246 5.04 -3.53 -14.46
CA ILE A 246 5.18 -3.05 -15.83
C ILE A 246 5.83 -1.67 -15.88
N GLU A 247 5.43 -0.72 -15.01
CA GLU A 247 6.08 0.61 -14.92
C GLU A 247 7.58 0.46 -14.60
N GLN A 248 7.96 -0.42 -13.67
CA GLN A 248 9.37 -0.72 -13.39
C GLN A 248 10.12 -1.38 -14.57
N THR A 249 9.45 -2.15 -15.42
CA THR A 249 10.10 -2.82 -16.57
C THR A 249 10.14 -1.95 -17.83
N THR A 250 9.27 -0.96 -17.96
CA THR A 250 9.35 0.04 -19.04
C THR A 250 10.45 1.06 -18.82
N ASP A 251 10.70 1.52 -17.59
CA ASP A 251 11.80 2.46 -17.29
C ASP A 251 13.18 1.79 -17.44
N LEU A 252 13.27 0.48 -17.19
CA LEU A 252 14.50 -0.29 -17.45
C LEU A 252 14.79 -0.50 -18.95
N ARG A 253 13.85 -0.16 -19.85
CA ARG A 253 14.02 -0.35 -21.30
C ARG A 253 14.45 0.92 -22.04
N VAL A 254 14.52 2.08 -21.36
CA VAL A 254 14.93 3.37 -21.96
C VAL A 254 16.43 3.69 -21.73
N SER A 255 17.17 2.84 -21.02
CA SER A 255 18.63 2.98 -20.85
C SER A 255 19.39 1.92 -21.66
N GLY A 256 19.29 2.00 -22.99
CA GLY A 256 20.14 1.29 -23.93
C GLY A 256 20.79 2.30 -24.89
N PRO A 257 22.08 2.15 -25.24
CA PRO A 257 22.88 3.21 -25.83
C PRO A 257 22.38 3.58 -27.24
N ASP A 258 22.36 4.88 -27.51
CA ASP A 258 22.09 5.50 -28.80
C ASP A 258 22.80 4.76 -29.94
N THR A 259 22.01 4.21 -30.86
CA THR A 259 22.49 3.75 -32.16
C THR A 259 22.93 4.96 -32.97
N LEU A 260 24.25 5.02 -33.22
CA LEU A 260 24.93 5.81 -34.24
C LEU A 260 24.11 5.90 -35.55
N VAL A 261 23.66 7.11 -35.87
CA VAL A 261 23.19 7.46 -37.21
C VAL A 261 24.41 7.84 -38.04
N LEU A 262 24.81 6.93 -38.93
CA LEU A 262 25.77 7.19 -40.00
C LEU A 262 25.03 7.96 -41.11
N HIS A 263 25.45 9.20 -41.35
CA HIS A 263 25.11 9.93 -42.58
C HIS A 263 25.95 9.35 -43.74
N GLN A 264 25.27 8.82 -44.75
CA GLN A 264 25.70 8.88 -46.14
C GLN A 264 25.01 10.06 -46.81
#